data_AF-A0A7X9PH98-F1
#
_entry.id   AF-A0A7X9PH98-F1
#
_cell.length_a   1.000
_cell.length_b   1.000
_cell.length_c   1.000
_cell.angle_alpha   90.00
_cell.angle_beta   90.00
_cell.angle_gamma   90.00
#
_symmetry.space_group_name_H-M   'P 1'
#
loop_
_entity.id
_entity.type
_entity.pdbx_description
1 polymer ?
#
loop_
_entity_poly.entity_id
_entity_poly.type
_entity_poly.pdbx_seq_one_letter_code
_entity_poly.pdbx_strand_id
1 'polypeptide(L)'
;PPIIFPAPPHLVVIPETYIYAVPDIQDDLFFYSGWWWRPWNGRWYRSRYYDRGWTYDHQPPFFHRTIPPGWKDNYRNKTWKGHRWEHRKISHHELQRNWSGWKKEKRWEKHSWGVKNWKDRRSGTQYRREVKKSKTVIKYRDDRRPVREDRR
;
A
#
# COMPACT_ATOMS: atom_id res chain seq x y z
N PRO A 1 -7.41 -13.17 11.17
CA PRO A 1 -8.71 -13.79 10.80
C PRO A 1 -9.18 -13.21 9.45
N PRO A 2 -10.18 -13.80 8.77
CA PRO A 2 -10.69 -13.27 7.51
C PRO A 2 -11.22 -11.83 7.67
N ILE A 3 -11.03 -10.97 6.67
CA ILE A 3 -11.84 -9.75 6.54
C ILE A 3 -12.99 -10.12 5.64
N ILE A 4 -14.22 -9.93 6.12
CA ILE A 4 -15.40 -10.12 5.30
C ILE A 4 -15.66 -8.81 4.56
N PHE A 5 -15.57 -8.87 3.24
CA PHE A 5 -15.94 -7.77 2.37
C PHE A 5 -17.29 -8.08 1.71
N PRO A 6 -18.29 -7.17 1.79
CA PRO A 6 -19.55 -7.35 1.07
C PRO A 6 -19.36 -7.21 -0.45
N ALA A 7 -18.30 -6.55 -0.89
CA ALA A 7 -17.90 -6.40 -2.29
C ALA A 7 -16.39 -6.17 -2.40
N PRO A 8 -15.76 -6.41 -3.56
CA PRO A 8 -14.35 -6.09 -3.77
C PRO A 8 -14.03 -4.63 -3.38
N PRO A 9 -12.97 -4.40 -2.59
CA PRO A 9 -12.71 -3.07 -2.06
C PRO A 9 -12.26 -2.08 -3.14
N HIS A 10 -12.65 -0.83 -2.96
CA HIS A 10 -12.04 0.29 -3.65
C HIS A 10 -10.83 0.78 -2.86
N LEU A 11 -9.81 1.23 -3.59
CA LEU A 11 -8.58 1.73 -3.02
C LEU A 11 -8.36 3.19 -3.39
N VAL A 12 -7.60 3.87 -2.54
CA VAL A 12 -7.02 5.17 -2.83
C VAL A 12 -5.51 5.09 -2.69
N VAL A 13 -4.77 5.88 -3.49
CA VAL A 13 -3.33 6.02 -3.31
C VAL A 13 -3.07 7.04 -2.19
N ILE A 14 -2.26 6.67 -1.20
CA ILE A 14 -1.81 7.62 -0.17
C ILE A 14 -0.84 8.60 -0.84
N PRO A 15 -1.11 9.92 -0.81
CA PRO A 15 -0.25 10.89 -1.49
C PRO A 15 1.20 10.81 -1.04
N GLU A 16 2.10 11.17 -1.94
CA GLU A 16 3.56 11.09 -1.76
C GLU A 16 4.11 9.65 -1.67
N THR A 17 3.27 8.63 -1.86
CA THR A 17 3.64 7.22 -1.80
C THR A 17 3.12 6.43 -3.02
N TYR A 18 3.40 5.12 -3.07
CA TYR A 18 2.65 4.19 -3.94
C TYR A 18 2.04 3.08 -3.09
N ILE A 19 1.56 3.47 -1.92
CA ILE A 19 0.78 2.61 -1.05
C ILE A 19 -0.68 2.88 -1.37
N TYR A 20 -1.41 1.82 -1.63
CA TYR A 20 -2.84 1.90 -1.85
C TYR A 20 -3.52 1.41 -0.58
N ALA A 21 -4.54 2.11 -0.11
CA ALA A 21 -5.25 1.78 1.11
C ALA A 21 -6.73 1.59 0.83
N VAL A 22 -7.39 0.74 1.61
CA VAL A 22 -8.84 0.58 1.60
C VAL A 22 -9.43 1.49 2.68
N PRO A 23 -10.04 2.63 2.32
CA PRO A 23 -10.50 3.60 3.31
C PRO A 23 -11.87 3.25 3.90
N ASP A 24 -12.65 2.43 3.20
CA ASP A 24 -14.06 2.20 3.50
C ASP A 24 -14.29 1.11 4.56
N ILE A 25 -13.23 0.61 5.20
CA ILE A 25 -13.28 -0.34 6.33
C ILE A 25 -12.63 0.23 7.59
N GLN A 26 -13.02 -0.29 8.75
CA GLN A 26 -12.45 0.12 10.03
C GLN A 26 -10.99 -0.32 10.19
N ASP A 27 -10.68 -1.57 9.82
CA ASP A 27 -9.31 -2.09 9.82
C ASP A 27 -8.40 -1.34 8.85
N ASP A 28 -7.10 -1.38 9.10
CA ASP A 28 -6.11 -0.96 8.11
C ASP A 28 -5.83 -2.09 7.13
N LEU A 29 -5.97 -1.80 5.85
CA LEU A 29 -5.63 -2.72 4.77
C LEU A 29 -4.91 -1.96 3.66
N PHE A 30 -3.68 -2.38 3.40
CA PHE A 30 -2.80 -1.74 2.43
C PHE A 30 -2.40 -2.71 1.33
N PHE A 31 -2.26 -2.20 0.11
CA PHE A 31 -1.59 -2.88 -0.96
C PHE A 31 -0.28 -2.15 -1.29
N TYR A 32 0.82 -2.90 -1.24
CA TYR A 32 2.14 -2.39 -1.56
C TYR A 32 2.99 -3.47 -2.24
N SER A 33 3.57 -3.09 -3.39
CA SER A 33 4.54 -3.91 -4.11
C SER A 33 4.06 -5.34 -4.43
N GLY A 34 2.77 -5.51 -4.76
CA GLY A 34 2.19 -6.80 -5.12
C GLY A 34 1.72 -7.65 -3.95
N TRP A 35 1.68 -7.09 -2.74
CA TRP A 35 1.22 -7.75 -1.53
C TRP A 35 0.17 -6.89 -0.84
N TRP A 36 -0.86 -7.56 -0.32
CA TRP A 36 -1.76 -7.04 0.68
C TRP A 36 -1.12 -7.15 2.05
N TRP A 37 -1.29 -6.12 2.87
CA TRP A 37 -0.72 -5.98 4.20
C TRP A 37 -1.79 -5.52 5.17
N ARG A 38 -1.80 -6.15 6.34
CA ARG A 38 -2.77 -5.87 7.37
C ARG A 38 -2.12 -5.98 8.76
N PRO A 39 -2.25 -4.96 9.62
CA PRO A 39 -2.03 -5.13 11.04
C PRO A 39 -3.23 -5.85 11.69
N TRP A 40 -2.97 -6.90 12.46
CA TRP A 40 -3.98 -7.62 13.26
C TRP A 40 -3.35 -8.02 14.60
N ASN A 41 -3.97 -7.68 15.73
CA ASN A 41 -3.53 -8.01 17.11
C ASN A 41 -2.02 -7.79 17.35
N GLY A 42 -1.53 -6.60 17.01
CA GLY A 42 -0.11 -6.25 17.20
C GLY A 42 0.87 -6.94 16.26
N ARG A 43 0.40 -7.72 15.29
CA ARG A 43 1.20 -8.44 14.31
C ARG A 43 0.89 -7.99 12.89
N TRP A 44 1.84 -8.19 11.99
CA TRP A 44 1.64 -7.93 10.57
C TRP A 44 1.36 -9.22 9.82
N TYR A 45 0.42 -9.15 8.91
CA TYR A 45 0.08 -10.24 8.00
C TYR A 45 0.13 -9.73 6.57
N ARG A 46 0.55 -10.59 5.66
CA ARG A 46 0.54 -10.29 4.22
C ARG A 46 -0.03 -11.42 3.39
N SER A 47 -0.59 -11.08 2.24
CA SER A 47 -1.16 -12.05 1.29
C SER A 47 -1.09 -11.54 -0.15
N ARG A 48 -1.24 -12.45 -1.12
CA ARG A 48 -1.49 -12.09 -2.52
C ARG A 48 -2.95 -11.69 -2.76
N TYR A 49 -3.84 -11.97 -1.82
CA TYR A 49 -5.27 -11.68 -1.88
C TYR A 49 -5.66 -10.75 -0.73
N TYR A 50 -6.69 -9.93 -0.93
CA TYR A 50 -7.12 -8.94 0.06
C TYR A 50 -7.99 -9.52 1.19
N ASP A 51 -8.49 -10.75 1.01
CA ASP A 51 -9.51 -11.38 1.85
C ASP A 51 -9.01 -12.68 2.53
N ARG A 52 -8.04 -13.37 1.93
CA ARG A 52 -7.59 -14.71 2.35
C ARG A 52 -6.09 -14.91 2.27
N GLY A 53 -5.59 -16.06 2.72
CA GLY A 53 -4.19 -16.48 2.53
C GLY A 53 -3.17 -15.68 3.34
N TRP A 54 -3.61 -15.08 4.44
CA TRP A 54 -2.79 -14.26 5.32
C TRP A 54 -1.67 -15.06 5.96
N THR A 55 -0.43 -14.69 5.67
CA THR A 55 0.77 -15.22 6.32
C THR A 55 1.33 -14.19 7.28
N TYR A 56 1.70 -14.63 8.47
CA TYR A 56 2.37 -13.78 9.45
C TYR A 56 3.71 -13.26 8.93
N ASP A 57 3.99 -11.98 9.14
CA ASP A 57 5.28 -11.35 8.91
C ASP A 57 5.80 -10.81 10.25
N HIS A 58 6.97 -11.28 10.63
CA HIS A 58 7.61 -10.98 11.92
C HIS A 58 8.17 -9.55 11.98
N GLN A 59 8.26 -8.85 10.85
CA GLN A 59 8.70 -7.47 10.82
C GLN A 59 7.60 -6.56 10.26
N PRO A 60 7.31 -5.43 10.92
CA PRO A 60 6.46 -4.40 10.34
C PRO A 60 6.95 -4.01 8.94
N PRO A 61 6.04 -3.84 7.97
CA PRO A 61 6.43 -3.43 6.65
C PRO A 61 7.00 -2.01 6.71
N PHE A 62 8.17 -1.84 6.11
CA PHE A 62 8.90 -0.58 6.16
C PHE A 62 8.08 0.62 5.68
N PHE A 63 7.23 0.41 4.66
CA PHE A 63 6.38 1.46 4.10
C PHE A 63 5.42 2.06 5.13
N HIS A 64 5.05 1.33 6.19
CA HIS A 64 4.07 1.78 7.17
C HIS A 64 4.52 3.08 7.87
N ARG A 65 5.83 3.29 8.02
CA ARG A 65 6.40 4.51 8.60
C ARG A 65 6.14 5.77 7.75
N THR A 66 5.81 5.61 6.47
CA THR A 66 5.47 6.72 5.57
C THR A 66 3.99 7.08 5.60
N ILE A 67 3.16 6.25 6.22
CA ILE A 67 1.72 6.47 6.31
C ILE A 67 1.46 7.33 7.55
N PRO A 68 0.89 8.54 7.40
CA PRO A 68 0.47 9.32 8.55
C PRO A 68 -0.59 8.56 9.36
N PRO A 69 -0.51 8.49 10.70
CA PRO A 69 -1.51 7.80 11.52
C PRO A 69 -2.95 8.27 11.27
N GLY A 70 -3.16 9.55 10.95
CA GLY A 70 -4.46 10.15 10.63
C GLY A 70 -4.86 10.12 9.14
N TRP A 71 -4.28 9.24 8.32
CA TRP A 71 -4.55 9.24 6.87
C TRP A 71 -6.03 9.01 6.52
N LYS A 72 -6.79 8.27 7.34
CA LYS A 72 -8.24 8.07 7.13
C LYS A 72 -9.03 9.36 7.34
N ASP A 73 -8.62 10.20 8.29
CA ASP A 73 -9.26 11.50 8.50
C ASP A 73 -8.95 12.47 7.35
N ASN A 74 -7.72 12.44 6.85
CA ASN A 74 -7.34 13.13 5.61
C ASN A 74 -8.21 12.70 4.42
N TYR A 75 -8.49 11.39 4.28
CA TYR A 75 -9.39 10.87 3.24
C TYR A 75 -10.82 11.39 3.44
N ARG A 76 -11.39 11.25 4.65
CA ARG A 76 -12.75 11.69 4.98
C ARG A 76 -12.94 13.19 4.74
N ASN A 77 -11.97 13.99 5.16
CA ASN A 77 -11.99 15.44 5.03
C ASN A 77 -11.58 15.92 3.62
N LYS A 78 -11.16 15.01 2.72
CA LYS A 78 -10.62 15.33 1.39
C LYS A 78 -9.49 16.35 1.48
N THR A 79 -8.60 16.19 2.46
CA THR A 79 -7.44 17.05 2.66
C THR A 79 -6.17 16.23 2.76
N TRP A 80 -5.06 16.82 2.31
CA TRP A 80 -3.73 16.27 2.48
C TRP A 80 -2.77 17.41 2.79
N LYS A 81 -2.22 17.44 4.02
CA LYS A 81 -1.31 18.50 4.50
C LYS A 81 -1.85 19.92 4.23
N GLY A 82 -3.13 20.14 4.49
CA GLY A 82 -3.79 21.45 4.28
C GLY A 82 -4.24 21.73 2.85
N HIS A 83 -3.96 20.84 1.89
CA HIS A 83 -4.40 20.98 0.51
C HIS A 83 -5.62 20.10 0.22
N ARG A 84 -6.48 20.53 -0.72
CA ARG A 84 -7.61 19.70 -1.18
C ARG A 84 -7.10 18.45 -1.88
N TRP A 85 -7.57 17.29 -1.44
CA TRP A 85 -7.23 15.98 -1.96
C TRP A 85 -8.41 15.37 -2.72
N GLU A 86 -8.35 15.42 -4.05
CA GLU A 86 -9.30 14.78 -4.95
C GLU A 86 -8.85 13.36 -5.26
N HIS A 87 -9.01 12.48 -4.25
CA HIS A 87 -8.61 11.09 -4.36
C HIS A 87 -9.38 10.36 -5.48
N ARG A 88 -8.66 9.60 -6.30
CA ARG A 88 -9.25 8.68 -7.28
C ARG A 88 -9.52 7.33 -6.62
N LYS A 89 -10.77 6.84 -6.68
CA LYS A 89 -11.08 5.46 -6.33
C LYS A 89 -10.56 4.52 -7.43
N ILE A 90 -9.85 3.49 -7.04
CA ILE A 90 -9.24 2.49 -7.90
C ILE A 90 -9.86 1.15 -7.51
N SER A 91 -10.43 0.42 -8.48
CA SER A 91 -10.94 -0.91 -8.19
C SER A 91 -9.77 -1.88 -7.93
N HIS A 92 -10.00 -2.91 -7.10
CA HIS A 92 -9.03 -3.99 -6.90
C HIS A 92 -8.49 -4.54 -8.22
N HIS A 93 -9.37 -4.72 -9.19
CA HIS A 93 -9.03 -5.26 -10.50
C HIS A 93 -8.13 -4.34 -11.33
N GLU A 94 -8.43 -3.03 -11.35
CA GLU A 94 -7.56 -2.04 -12.01
C GLU A 94 -6.18 -2.00 -11.35
N LEU A 95 -6.15 -2.05 -10.01
CA LEU A 95 -4.91 -2.09 -9.26
C LEU A 95 -4.07 -3.32 -9.62
N GLN A 96 -4.65 -4.52 -9.53
CA GLN A 96 -3.95 -5.79 -9.74
C GLN A 96 -3.27 -5.86 -11.10
N ARG A 97 -3.93 -5.34 -12.16
CA ARG A 97 -3.39 -5.32 -13.52
C ARG A 97 -2.30 -4.27 -13.73
N ASN A 98 -2.41 -3.10 -13.08
CA ASN A 98 -1.66 -1.93 -13.53
C ASN A 98 -0.63 -1.38 -12.53
N TRP A 99 -0.66 -1.79 -11.26
CA TRP A 99 0.15 -1.15 -10.20
C TRP A 99 1.65 -1.14 -10.51
N SER A 100 2.17 -2.18 -11.16
CA SER A 100 3.59 -2.34 -11.48
C SER A 100 4.02 -1.35 -12.55
N GLY A 101 3.22 -1.19 -13.60
CA GLY A 101 3.40 -0.18 -14.66
C GLY A 101 3.31 1.24 -14.10
N TRP A 102 2.27 1.54 -13.31
CA TRP A 102 2.11 2.86 -12.68
C TRP A 102 3.28 3.26 -11.79
N LYS A 103 3.85 2.29 -11.06
CA LYS A 103 5.05 2.51 -10.26
C LYS A 103 6.29 2.76 -11.12
N LYS A 104 6.47 2.05 -12.24
CA LYS A 104 7.59 2.23 -13.17
C LYS A 104 7.54 3.59 -13.86
N GLU A 105 6.36 3.99 -14.31
CA GLU A 105 6.12 5.23 -15.07
C GLU A 105 5.93 6.47 -14.21
N LYS A 106 5.99 6.29 -12.88
CA LYS A 106 5.75 7.30 -11.87
C LYS A 106 4.42 8.02 -12.02
N ARG A 107 3.35 7.27 -12.31
CA ARG A 107 2.04 7.80 -12.67
C ARG A 107 1.52 8.82 -11.64
N TRP A 108 1.61 8.50 -10.35
CA TRP A 108 1.02 9.35 -9.32
C TRP A 108 1.82 10.63 -9.05
N GLU A 109 3.14 10.59 -9.23
CA GLU A 109 3.99 11.79 -9.17
C GLU A 109 3.58 12.82 -10.24
N LYS A 110 3.20 12.37 -11.44
CA LYS A 110 2.80 13.23 -12.56
C LYS A 110 1.47 13.95 -12.35
N HIS A 111 0.58 13.38 -11.52
CA HIS A 111 -0.74 13.92 -11.23
C HIS A 111 -0.88 14.40 -9.79
N SER A 112 0.23 14.58 -9.08
CA SER A 112 0.28 14.98 -7.67
C SER A 112 -0.66 14.18 -6.76
N TRP A 113 -0.86 12.89 -7.06
CA TRP A 113 -1.77 11.99 -6.32
C TRP A 113 -3.22 12.51 -6.16
N GLY A 114 -3.65 13.47 -6.99
CA GLY A 114 -4.94 14.16 -6.85
C GLY A 114 -4.96 15.32 -5.85
N VAL A 115 -3.82 15.73 -5.30
CA VAL A 115 -3.71 16.86 -4.37
C VAL A 115 -3.59 18.18 -5.15
N LYS A 116 -4.53 19.10 -4.94
CA LYS A 116 -4.59 20.40 -5.64
C LYS A 116 -3.53 21.36 -5.12
N ASN A 117 -3.00 22.19 -6.03
CA ASN A 117 -1.98 23.19 -5.74
C ASN A 117 -0.74 22.62 -5.02
N TRP A 118 -0.48 21.33 -5.23
CA TRP A 118 0.66 20.65 -4.64
C TRP A 118 1.95 21.12 -5.32
N LYS A 119 2.75 21.91 -4.60
CA LYS A 119 4.01 22.48 -5.10
C LYS A 119 5.27 21.77 -4.58
N ASP A 120 5.12 20.79 -3.70
CA ASP A 120 6.28 20.11 -3.12
C ASP A 120 6.84 19.04 -4.08
N ARG A 121 7.90 19.42 -4.79
CA ARG A 121 8.69 18.57 -5.69
C ARG A 121 9.62 17.61 -4.93
N ARG A 122 9.75 17.73 -3.60
CA ARG A 122 10.68 16.94 -2.77
C ARG A 122 10.03 15.70 -2.16
N SER A 123 8.71 15.62 -2.09
CA SER A 123 7.96 14.53 -1.44
C SER A 123 8.22 13.14 -2.03
N GLY A 124 8.37 13.03 -3.36
CA GLY A 124 8.75 11.77 -4.01
C GLY A 124 10.13 11.21 -3.59
N THR A 125 10.97 12.03 -2.95
CA THR A 125 12.34 11.64 -2.57
C THR A 125 12.37 10.74 -1.34
N GLN A 126 11.49 10.97 -0.36
CA GLN A 126 11.43 10.17 0.87
C GLN A 126 10.92 8.76 0.55
N TYR A 127 9.75 8.64 -0.10
CA TYR A 127 9.26 7.34 -0.59
C TYR A 127 10.31 6.62 -1.45
N ARG A 128 11.03 7.33 -2.33
CA ARG A 128 12.08 6.71 -3.17
C ARG A 128 13.25 6.14 -2.34
N ARG A 129 13.72 6.83 -1.30
CA ARG A 129 14.78 6.33 -0.40
C ARG A 129 14.29 5.10 0.38
N GLU A 130 13.07 5.19 0.87
CA GLU A 130 12.42 4.15 1.65
C GLU A 130 12.15 2.88 0.83
N VAL A 131 11.74 3.05 -0.43
CA VAL A 131 11.53 1.95 -1.38
C VAL A 131 12.84 1.25 -1.73
N LYS A 132 13.94 1.98 -1.93
CA LYS A 132 15.25 1.37 -2.19
C LYS A 132 15.64 0.42 -1.05
N LYS A 133 15.45 0.84 0.21
CA LYS A 133 15.66 -0.04 1.37
C LYS A 133 14.69 -1.23 1.37
N SER A 134 13.40 -1.00 1.10
CA SER A 134 12.41 -2.09 1.10
C SER A 134 12.60 -3.12 -0.03
N LYS A 135 13.01 -2.72 -1.24
CA LYS A 135 13.29 -3.64 -2.35
C LYS A 135 14.42 -4.59 -2.01
N THR A 136 15.49 -4.08 -1.40
CA THR A 136 16.60 -4.89 -0.91
C THR A 136 16.09 -5.93 0.08
N VAL A 137 15.31 -5.50 1.09
CA VAL A 137 14.75 -6.41 2.11
C VAL A 137 13.75 -7.42 1.52
N ILE A 138 12.83 -7.01 0.64
CA ILE A 138 11.85 -7.92 0.02
C ILE A 138 12.55 -8.94 -0.88
N LYS A 139 13.57 -8.54 -1.65
CA LYS A 139 14.37 -9.46 -2.47
C LYS A 139 15.01 -10.54 -1.58
N TYR A 140 15.70 -10.14 -0.51
CA TYR A 140 16.28 -11.08 0.46
C TYR A 140 15.27 -12.00 1.15
N ARG A 141 14.00 -11.59 1.27
CA ARG A 141 12.95 -12.40 1.90
C ARG A 141 12.30 -13.42 0.95
N ASP A 142 12.15 -13.10 -0.34
CA ASP A 142 11.58 -14.05 -1.32
C ASP A 142 12.59 -15.16 -1.68
N ASP A 143 13.89 -14.87 -1.58
CA ASP A 143 14.98 -15.85 -1.76
C ASP A 143 15.08 -16.86 -0.60
N ARG A 144 14.43 -16.61 0.55
CA ARG A 144 14.36 -17.54 1.71
C ARG A 144 13.13 -18.45 1.68
N ARG A 145 12.65 -18.84 0.49
CA ARG A 145 11.74 -19.99 0.41
C ARG A 145 12.56 -21.26 0.65
N PRO A 146 12.22 -22.11 1.63
CA PRO A 146 12.85 -23.41 1.72
C PRO A 146 12.53 -24.18 0.44
N VAL A 147 13.56 -24.86 -0.07
CA VAL A 147 13.47 -25.93 -1.06
C VAL A 147 12.30 -26.83 -0.66
N ARG A 148 11.45 -27.17 -1.65
CA ARG A 148 10.38 -28.16 -1.47
C ARG A 148 11.04 -29.44 -0.96
N GLU A 149 10.82 -29.77 0.30
CA GLU A 149 11.16 -31.07 0.85
C GLU A 149 10.20 -32.10 0.24
N ASP A 150 10.80 -33.18 -0.24
CA ASP A 150 10.22 -34.25 -1.03
C ASP A 150 8.87 -34.76 -0.52
N ARG A 151 7.93 -34.96 -1.44
CA ARG A 151 6.80 -35.86 -1.19
C ARG A 151 7.27 -37.28 -1.50
N ARG A 152 7.33 -38.11 -0.46
CA ARG A 152 7.23 -39.57 -0.54
C ARG A 152 5.97 -39.99 -1.28
#